data_AF-A0A3S0I380-F1
#
_entry.id   AF-A0A3S0I380-F1
#
_cell.length_a   1.000
_cell.length_b   1.000
_cell.length_c   1.000
_cell.angle_alpha   90.00
_cell.angle_beta   90.00
_cell.angle_gamma   90.00
#
_symmetry.space_group_name_H-M   'P 1'
#
loop_
_entity.id
_entity.type
_entity.pdbx_description
1 polymer ?
#
loop_
_entity_poly.entity_id
_entity_poly.type
_entity_poly.pdbx_seq_one_letter_code
_entity_poly.pdbx_strand_id
1 'polypeptide(L)'
;MTLSTQFLTMIAMIGMGSYFGAALDTYNRFLQRSKRQSWLVFINDILFWFLQGLSIFYVLFLVNKGELRFYIFLALLCGFAAYQSLLKRGYLRLLEIVISMVISIYRFFVKAFHLLIYKPIYSIVLAIISLIIMLGKGLYALVKWICKVLLSVIRVFLKPFGWLMILLWNLLPKKIKKMLEKLYNKFAGFFQKTKNIIIKLLSKWKKYKK
;
A
#
# COMPACT_ATOMS: atom_id res chain seq x y z
N MET A 1 -18.63 62.45 18.21
CA MET A 1 -17.54 61.79 17.46
C MET A 1 -16.60 62.85 16.91
N THR A 2 -15.28 62.64 16.93
CA THR A 2 -14.32 63.53 16.27
C THR A 2 -14.16 63.15 14.79
N LEU A 3 -13.80 64.09 13.93
CA LEU A 3 -13.56 63.83 12.50
C LEU A 3 -12.55 62.69 12.27
N SER A 4 -11.51 62.63 13.11
CA SER A 4 -10.49 61.58 13.08
C SER A 4 -11.08 60.18 13.30
N THR A 5 -12.05 60.03 14.22
CA THR A 5 -12.73 58.74 14.42
C THR A 5 -13.52 58.32 13.19
N GLN A 6 -14.17 59.27 12.49
CA GLN A 6 -14.91 58.96 11.26
C GLN A 6 -13.98 58.48 10.14
N PHE A 7 -12.84 59.15 9.91
CA PHE A 7 -11.85 58.68 8.94
C PHE A 7 -11.28 57.30 9.29
N LEU A 8 -10.98 57.06 10.56
CA LEU A 8 -10.49 55.77 11.02
C LEU A 8 -11.54 54.67 10.79
N THR A 9 -12.82 54.95 11.06
CA THR A 9 -13.90 54.00 10.77
C THR A 9 -14.01 53.71 9.27
N MET A 10 -13.88 54.70 8.40
CA MET A 10 -13.92 54.48 6.95
C MET A 10 -12.79 53.58 6.48
N ILE A 11 -11.55 53.86 6.88
CA ILE A 11 -10.38 53.05 6.49
C ILE A 11 -10.51 51.63 7.04
N ALA A 12 -10.93 51.48 8.30
CA ALA A 12 -11.15 50.17 8.91
C ALA A 12 -12.21 49.35 8.15
N MET A 13 -13.30 50.00 7.71
CA MET A 13 -14.38 49.32 7.00
C MET A 13 -14.03 49.01 5.54
N ILE A 14 -13.21 49.84 4.88
CA ILE A 14 -12.58 49.51 3.60
C ILE A 14 -11.67 48.29 3.76
N GLY A 15 -10.78 48.29 4.76
CA GLY A 15 -9.91 47.16 5.06
C GLY A 15 -10.70 45.88 5.35
N MET A 16 -11.81 46.00 6.07
CA MET A 16 -12.69 44.87 6.38
C MET A 16 -13.44 44.36 5.14
N GLY A 17 -13.83 45.25 4.22
CA GLY A 17 -14.38 44.87 2.91
C GLY A 17 -13.36 44.12 2.06
N SER A 18 -12.08 44.55 2.08
CA SER A 18 -11.00 43.82 1.40
C SER A 18 -10.72 42.46 2.05
N TYR A 19 -10.69 42.39 3.39
CA TYR A 19 -10.57 41.14 4.13
C TYR A 19 -11.72 40.19 3.80
N PHE A 20 -12.95 40.70 3.73
CA PHE A 20 -14.11 39.92 3.34
C PHE A 20 -13.93 39.29 1.95
N GLY A 21 -13.44 40.05 0.98
CA GLY A 21 -13.13 39.53 -0.36
C GLY A 21 -12.10 38.40 -0.34
N ALA A 22 -11.02 38.56 0.42
CA ALA A 22 -10.00 37.53 0.59
C ALA A 22 -10.53 36.27 1.27
N ALA A 23 -11.31 36.45 2.34
CA ALA A 23 -11.95 35.35 3.07
C ALA A 23 -12.94 34.58 2.18
N LEU A 24 -13.72 35.29 1.37
CA LEU A 24 -14.69 34.69 0.44
C LEU A 24 -14.00 33.88 -0.66
N ASP A 25 -12.93 34.40 -1.27
CA ASP A 25 -12.16 33.67 -2.29
C ASP A 25 -11.51 32.41 -1.71
N THR A 26 -10.97 32.50 -0.49
CA THR A 26 -10.39 31.37 0.24
C THR A 26 -11.45 30.31 0.54
N TYR A 27 -12.57 30.74 1.09
CA TYR A 27 -13.70 29.89 1.43
C TYR A 27 -14.20 29.14 0.19
N ASN A 28 -14.39 29.84 -0.94
CA ASN A 28 -14.81 29.22 -2.20
C ASN A 28 -13.79 28.20 -2.72
N ARG A 29 -12.48 28.46 -2.58
CA ARG A 29 -11.42 27.54 -3.03
C ARG A 29 -11.40 26.24 -2.20
N PHE A 30 -11.62 26.33 -0.89
CA PHE A 30 -11.62 25.17 0.02
C PHE A 30 -12.93 24.38 0.00
N LEU A 31 -14.08 25.06 -0.16
CA LEU A 31 -15.37 24.41 -0.06
C LEU A 31 -15.68 23.50 -1.28
N GLN A 32 -15.05 23.75 -2.44
CA GLN A 32 -15.21 22.98 -3.69
C GLN A 32 -16.66 22.47 -3.89
N ARG A 33 -17.60 23.42 -4.02
CA ARG A 33 -19.06 23.19 -3.98
C ARG A 33 -19.56 21.98 -4.77
N SER A 34 -18.95 21.67 -5.92
CA SER A 34 -19.34 20.54 -6.78
C SER A 34 -19.03 19.16 -6.20
N LYS A 35 -18.10 19.02 -5.24
CA LYS A 35 -17.68 17.72 -4.69
C LYS A 35 -18.24 17.42 -3.31
N ARG A 36 -18.78 18.43 -2.61
CA ARG A 36 -19.18 18.32 -1.20
C ARG A 36 -20.70 18.20 -1.08
N GLN A 37 -21.15 17.39 -0.13
CA GLN A 37 -22.57 17.18 0.17
C GLN A 37 -23.27 18.52 0.46
N SER A 38 -24.45 18.75 -0.12
CA SER A 38 -25.16 20.04 -0.06
C SER A 38 -25.47 20.50 1.38
N TRP A 39 -25.75 19.57 2.29
CA TRP A 39 -25.97 19.88 3.71
C TRP A 39 -24.73 20.48 4.40
N LEU A 40 -23.54 19.97 4.10
CA LEU A 40 -22.30 20.50 4.66
C LEU A 40 -21.97 21.87 4.06
N VAL A 41 -22.26 22.09 2.77
CA VAL A 41 -22.11 23.41 2.13
C VAL A 41 -23.02 24.42 2.82
N PHE A 42 -24.28 24.06 3.09
CA PHE A 42 -25.24 24.93 3.75
C PHE A 42 -24.81 25.33 5.17
N ILE A 43 -24.38 24.37 6.00
CA ILE A 43 -23.91 24.66 7.37
C ILE A 43 -22.68 25.57 7.35
N ASN A 44 -21.72 25.29 6.46
CA ASN A 44 -20.53 26.12 6.33
C ASN A 44 -20.86 27.52 5.80
N ASP A 45 -21.82 27.66 4.89
CA ASP A 45 -22.25 28.96 4.37
C ASP A 45 -22.86 29.80 5.50
N ILE A 46 -23.75 29.21 6.31
CA ILE A 46 -24.33 29.90 7.49
C ILE A 46 -23.22 30.33 8.45
N LEU A 47 -22.30 29.42 8.78
CA LEU A 47 -21.22 29.70 9.73
C LEU A 47 -20.27 30.79 9.20
N PHE A 48 -19.96 30.77 7.91
CA PHE A 48 -19.14 31.78 7.24
C PHE A 48 -19.80 33.16 7.31
N TRP A 49 -21.07 33.28 6.92
CA TRP A 49 -21.80 34.55 6.96
C TRP A 49 -21.96 35.07 8.39
N PHE A 50 -22.22 34.18 9.34
CA PHE A 50 -22.31 34.55 10.76
C PHE A 50 -20.97 35.08 11.29
N LEU A 51 -19.88 34.36 11.04
CA LEU A 51 -18.54 34.75 11.48
C LEU A 51 -18.10 36.07 10.83
N GLN A 52 -18.40 36.25 9.55
CA GLN A 52 -18.10 37.49 8.85
C GLN A 52 -18.92 38.66 9.38
N GLY A 53 -20.23 38.49 9.57
CA GLY A 53 -21.10 39.52 10.14
C GLY A 53 -20.64 39.95 11.53
N LEU A 54 -20.30 38.97 12.39
CA LEU A 54 -19.73 39.23 13.71
C LEU A 54 -18.39 39.96 13.62
N SER A 55 -17.51 39.55 12.71
CA SER A 55 -16.19 40.17 12.56
C SER A 55 -16.32 41.64 12.11
N ILE A 56 -17.18 41.92 11.13
CA ILE A 56 -17.47 43.30 10.67
C ILE A 56 -18.05 44.12 11.83
N PHE A 57 -19.03 43.57 12.54
CA PHE A 57 -19.67 44.25 13.66
C PHE A 57 -18.69 44.50 14.82
N TYR A 58 -17.80 43.55 15.11
CA TYR A 58 -16.79 43.69 16.15
C TYR A 58 -15.79 44.80 15.85
N VAL A 59 -15.28 44.87 14.61
CA VAL A 59 -14.40 45.96 14.19
C VAL A 59 -15.13 47.30 14.23
N LEU A 60 -16.40 47.32 13.79
CA LEU A 60 -17.23 48.52 13.89
C LEU A 60 -17.47 48.94 15.35
N PHE A 61 -17.68 47.99 16.25
CA PHE A 61 -17.85 48.24 17.67
C PHE A 61 -16.59 48.85 18.28
N LEU A 62 -15.41 48.33 17.92
CA LEU A 62 -14.13 48.82 18.41
C LEU A 62 -13.85 50.27 18.00
N VAL A 63 -14.14 50.62 16.74
CA VAL A 63 -13.74 51.92 16.16
C VAL A 63 -14.86 52.98 16.28
N ASN A 64 -16.12 52.58 16.23
CA ASN A 64 -17.29 53.46 16.17
C ASN A 64 -18.28 53.24 17.32
N LYS A 65 -17.94 52.45 18.35
CA LYS A 65 -18.87 52.03 19.42
C LYS A 65 -20.15 51.35 18.89
N GLY A 66 -20.13 50.85 17.66
CA GLY A 66 -21.26 50.15 17.05
C GLY A 66 -22.30 51.05 16.36
N GLU A 67 -22.02 52.34 16.17
CA GLU A 67 -22.92 53.21 15.40
C GLU A 67 -22.95 52.79 13.91
N LEU A 68 -24.06 52.18 13.49
CA LEU A 68 -24.32 51.83 12.10
C LEU A 68 -24.81 53.07 11.34
N ARG A 69 -24.05 53.48 10.33
CA ARG A 69 -24.38 54.61 9.45
C ARG A 69 -24.24 54.20 7.99
N PHE A 70 -25.00 54.84 7.10
CA PHE A 70 -25.07 54.41 5.70
C PHE A 70 -23.72 54.41 4.96
N TYR A 71 -22.86 55.40 5.21
CA TYR A 71 -21.54 55.51 4.57
C TYR A 71 -20.60 54.33 4.90
N ILE A 72 -20.87 53.61 5.99
CA ILE A 72 -20.10 52.44 6.42
C ILE A 72 -20.29 51.28 5.46
N PHE A 73 -21.53 51.08 5.00
CA PHE A 73 -21.82 50.08 3.97
C PHE A 73 -21.14 50.44 2.65
N LEU A 74 -21.12 51.74 2.29
CA LEU A 74 -20.44 52.21 1.09
C LEU A 74 -18.92 51.99 1.17
N ALA A 75 -18.31 52.27 2.32
CA ALA A 75 -16.90 52.01 2.58
C ALA A 75 -16.56 50.51 2.47
N LEU A 76 -17.44 49.64 2.96
CA LEU A 76 -17.26 48.19 2.92
C LEU A 76 -17.39 47.65 1.49
N LEU A 77 -18.38 48.13 0.72
CA LEU A 77 -18.52 47.81 -0.70
C LEU A 77 -17.33 48.31 -1.52
N CYS A 78 -16.85 49.53 -1.22
CA CYS A 78 -15.68 50.09 -1.86
C CYS A 78 -14.42 49.24 -1.59
N GLY A 79 -14.20 48.85 -0.34
CA GLY A 79 -13.09 47.98 0.05
C GLY A 79 -13.15 46.59 -0.59
N PHE A 80 -14.35 46.03 -0.72
CA PHE A 80 -14.57 44.77 -1.43
C PHE A 80 -14.28 44.90 -2.93
N ALA A 81 -14.78 45.97 -3.57
CA ALA A 81 -14.52 46.25 -4.98
C ALA A 81 -13.04 46.49 -5.27
N ALA A 82 -12.35 47.23 -4.38
CA ALA A 82 -10.92 47.46 -4.46
C ALA A 82 -10.13 46.14 -4.39
N TYR A 83 -10.52 45.24 -3.47
CA TYR A 83 -9.94 43.90 -3.42
C TYR A 83 -10.17 43.11 -4.72
N GLN A 84 -11.42 43.09 -5.21
CA GLN A 84 -11.79 42.32 -6.40
C GLN A 84 -11.02 42.78 -7.65
N SER A 85 -10.79 44.09 -7.78
CA SER A 85 -10.12 44.71 -8.92
C SER A 85 -8.59 44.59 -8.86
N LEU A 86 -7.97 44.98 -7.74
CA LEU A 86 -6.51 45.08 -7.63
C LEU A 86 -5.88 43.84 -7.01
N LEU A 87 -6.43 43.35 -5.89
CA LEU A 87 -5.74 42.40 -5.01
C LEU A 87 -6.03 40.94 -5.34
N LYS A 88 -7.20 40.65 -5.94
CA LYS A 88 -7.65 39.29 -6.23
C LYS A 88 -6.62 38.43 -6.96
N ARG A 89 -6.01 38.97 -8.02
CA ARG A 89 -5.02 38.22 -8.82
C ARG A 89 -3.77 37.88 -8.01
N GLY A 90 -3.26 38.84 -7.23
CA GLY A 90 -2.11 38.64 -6.36
C GLY A 90 -2.42 37.63 -5.24
N TYR A 91 -3.58 37.79 -4.60
CA TYR A 91 -4.03 36.91 -3.53
C TYR A 91 -4.18 35.46 -3.98
N LEU A 92 -4.85 35.22 -5.11
CA LEU A 92 -5.02 33.87 -5.65
C LEU A 92 -3.70 33.21 -6.03
N ARG A 93 -2.74 33.98 -6.58
CA ARG A 93 -1.40 33.49 -6.88
C ARG A 93 -0.63 33.12 -5.61
N LEU A 94 -0.68 33.96 -4.57
CA LEU A 94 -0.09 33.67 -3.27
C LEU A 94 -0.71 32.41 -2.66
N LEU A 95 -2.04 32.29 -2.70
CA LEU A 95 -2.75 31.12 -2.20
C LEU A 95 -2.32 29.84 -2.92
N GLU A 96 -2.16 29.88 -4.24
CA GLU A 96 -1.68 28.74 -5.02
C GLU A 96 -0.21 28.38 -4.74
N ILE A 97 0.65 29.38 -4.54
CA ILE A 97 2.03 29.16 -4.09
C ILE A 97 2.04 28.47 -2.73
N VAL A 98 1.24 28.93 -1.76
CA VAL A 98 1.15 28.32 -0.43
C VAL A 98 0.64 26.88 -0.52
N ILE A 99 -0.44 26.64 -1.27
CA ILE A 99 -1.00 25.29 -1.45
C ILE A 99 0.02 24.36 -2.11
N SER A 100 0.66 24.81 -3.19
CA SER A 100 1.66 24.00 -3.91
C SER A 100 2.88 23.72 -3.05
N MET A 101 3.32 24.68 -2.22
CA MET A 101 4.40 24.51 -1.26
C MET A 101 4.05 23.45 -0.22
N VAL A 102 2.85 23.52 0.39
CA VAL A 102 2.36 22.51 1.34
C VAL A 102 2.29 21.12 0.71
N ILE A 103 1.76 21.01 -0.51
CA ILE A 103 1.70 19.74 -1.24
C ILE A 103 3.11 19.23 -1.57
N SER A 104 4.05 20.12 -1.91
CA SER A 104 5.44 19.76 -2.17
C SER A 104 6.11 19.21 -0.92
N ILE A 105 5.94 19.89 0.22
CA ILE A 105 6.44 19.46 1.53
C ILE A 105 5.85 18.09 1.91
N TYR A 106 4.54 17.92 1.79
CA TYR A 106 3.89 16.64 2.08
C TYR A 106 4.45 15.51 1.20
N ARG A 107 4.57 15.74 -0.11
CA ARG A 107 5.15 14.76 -1.04
C ARG A 107 6.62 14.47 -0.72
N PHE A 108 7.37 15.47 -0.29
CA PHE A 108 8.75 15.31 0.15
C PHE A 108 8.82 14.37 1.35
N PHE A 109 7.99 14.57 2.38
CA PHE A 109 7.93 13.68 3.54
C PHE A 109 7.52 12.26 3.18
N VAL A 110 6.50 12.09 2.34
CA VAL A 110 6.06 10.75 1.90
C VAL A 110 7.17 10.04 1.12
N LYS A 111 7.85 10.74 0.20
CA LYS A 111 8.98 10.18 -0.54
C LYS A 111 10.15 9.85 0.39
N ALA A 112 10.46 10.72 1.34
CA ALA A 112 11.50 10.49 2.33
C ALA A 112 11.19 9.24 3.15
N PHE A 113 9.97 9.11 3.67
CA PHE A 113 9.53 7.93 4.43
C PHE A 113 9.60 6.65 3.59
N HIS A 114 9.12 6.68 2.35
CA HIS A 114 9.19 5.53 1.46
C HIS A 114 10.64 5.12 1.14
N LEU A 115 11.54 6.09 0.94
CA LEU A 115 12.94 5.82 0.65
C LEU A 115 13.71 5.33 1.88
N LEU A 116 13.47 5.95 3.04
CA LEU A 116 14.18 5.68 4.30
C LEU A 116 13.66 4.48 5.07
N ILE A 117 12.39 4.11 4.91
CA ILE A 117 11.78 3.06 5.75
C ILE A 117 11.33 1.89 4.87
N TYR A 118 10.48 2.14 3.87
CA TYR A 118 9.93 1.05 3.07
C TYR A 118 11.01 0.28 2.29
N LYS A 119 11.89 1.00 1.58
CA LYS A 119 12.96 0.38 0.79
C LYS A 119 13.95 -0.46 1.62
N PRO A 120 14.54 0.04 2.73
CA PRO A 120 15.47 -0.76 3.52
C PRO A 120 14.82 -1.94 4.22
N ILE A 121 13.59 -1.79 4.73
CA ILE A 121 12.86 -2.91 5.34
C ILE A 121 12.63 -4.02 4.32
N TYR A 122 12.18 -3.67 3.11
CA TYR A 122 12.00 -4.65 2.04
C TYR A 122 13.31 -5.37 1.68
N SER A 123 14.43 -4.63 1.61
CA SER A 123 15.76 -5.20 1.37
C SER A 123 16.19 -6.18 2.47
N ILE A 124 15.93 -5.85 3.74
CA ILE A 124 16.24 -6.71 4.88
C ILE A 124 15.41 -7.99 4.82
N VAL A 125 14.11 -7.89 4.57
CA VAL A 125 13.22 -9.07 4.45
C VAL A 125 13.67 -9.99 3.32
N LEU A 126 14.00 -9.43 2.15
CA LEU A 126 14.53 -10.21 1.03
C LEU A 126 15.88 -10.86 1.34
N ALA A 127 16.76 -10.16 2.06
CA ALA A 127 18.03 -10.73 2.50
C ALA A 127 17.83 -11.90 3.47
N ILE A 128 16.88 -11.82 4.40
CA ILE A 128 16.57 -12.92 5.32
C ILE A 128 16.03 -14.12 4.54
N ILE A 129 15.08 -13.90 3.64
CA ILE A 129 14.51 -14.98 2.81
C ILE A 129 15.59 -15.65 1.95
N SER A 130 16.47 -14.87 1.33
CA SER A 130 17.55 -15.41 0.50
C SER A 130 18.53 -16.25 1.32
N LEU A 131 18.82 -15.82 2.55
CA LEU A 131 19.70 -16.53 3.48
C LEU A 131 19.09 -17.89 3.91
N ILE A 132 17.79 -17.92 4.22
CA ILE A 132 17.06 -19.17 4.53
C ILE A 132 17.09 -20.14 3.34
N ILE A 133 16.82 -19.65 2.12
CA ILE A 133 16.84 -20.48 0.91
C ILE A 133 18.25 -21.02 0.64
N MET A 134 19.29 -20.19 0.85
CA MET A 134 20.67 -20.58 0.66
C MET A 134 21.08 -21.69 1.64
N LEU A 135 20.73 -21.54 2.93
CA LEU A 135 20.96 -22.57 3.95
C LEU A 135 20.22 -23.86 3.63
N GLY A 136 18.93 -23.77 3.24
CA GLY A 136 18.13 -24.94 2.86
C GLY A 136 18.71 -25.69 1.66
N LYS A 137 19.15 -24.97 0.63
CA LYS A 137 19.84 -25.57 -0.53
C LYS A 137 21.16 -26.22 -0.14
N GLY A 138 21.94 -25.58 0.73
CA GLY A 138 23.19 -26.13 1.26
C GLY A 138 22.96 -27.44 2.01
N LEU A 139 21.98 -27.47 2.91
CA LEU A 139 21.63 -28.67 3.68
C LEU A 139 21.14 -29.80 2.76
N TYR A 140 20.27 -29.49 1.80
CA TYR A 140 19.79 -30.46 0.82
C TYR A 140 20.93 -31.03 -0.04
N ALA A 141 21.89 -30.19 -0.44
CA ALA A 141 23.06 -30.63 -1.19
C ALA A 141 23.92 -31.60 -0.36
N LEU A 142 24.15 -31.32 0.93
CA LEU A 142 24.86 -32.21 1.85
C LEU A 142 24.15 -33.56 2.00
N VAL A 143 22.85 -33.55 2.30
CA VAL A 143 22.05 -34.77 2.43
C VAL A 143 22.08 -35.59 1.14
N LYS A 144 21.93 -34.94 -0.01
CA LYS A 144 22.02 -35.59 -1.33
C LYS A 144 23.39 -36.22 -1.56
N TRP A 145 24.46 -35.55 -1.15
CA TRP A 145 25.82 -36.06 -1.24
C TRP A 145 26.00 -37.30 -0.35
N ILE A 146 25.60 -37.23 0.92
CA ILE A 146 25.66 -38.34 1.87
C ILE A 146 24.87 -39.54 1.36
N CYS A 147 23.64 -39.35 0.90
CA CYS A 147 22.84 -40.42 0.30
C CYS A 147 23.51 -41.02 -0.95
N LYS A 148 24.13 -40.20 -1.80
CA LYS A 148 24.86 -40.70 -2.98
C LYS A 148 26.05 -41.55 -2.57
N VAL A 149 26.79 -41.16 -1.54
CA VAL A 149 27.92 -41.92 -0.99
C VAL A 149 27.42 -43.24 -0.38
N LEU A 150 26.41 -43.21 0.49
CA LEU A 150 25.79 -44.41 1.07
C LEU A 150 25.33 -45.40 0.00
N LEU A 151 24.61 -44.92 -1.02
CA LEU A 151 24.16 -45.76 -2.14
C LEU A 151 25.34 -46.32 -2.94
N SER A 152 26.43 -45.57 -3.06
CA SER A 152 27.65 -46.04 -3.75
C SER A 152 28.32 -47.15 -2.96
N VAL A 153 28.45 -47.01 -1.64
CA VAL A 153 29.00 -48.04 -0.74
C VAL A 153 28.14 -49.31 -0.78
N ILE A 154 26.82 -49.18 -0.62
CA ILE A 154 25.88 -50.30 -0.71
C ILE A 154 25.99 -50.99 -2.08
N ARG A 155 26.06 -50.23 -3.16
CA ARG A 155 26.20 -50.78 -4.52
C ARG A 155 27.54 -51.51 -4.72
N VAL A 156 28.63 -50.98 -4.18
CA VAL A 156 29.95 -51.63 -4.21
C VAL A 156 29.91 -52.95 -3.44
N PHE A 157 29.22 -53.00 -2.30
CA PHE A 157 29.07 -54.21 -1.49
C PHE A 157 28.12 -55.26 -2.11
N LEU A 158 27.07 -54.82 -2.82
CA LEU A 158 26.12 -55.72 -3.48
C LEU A 158 26.65 -56.29 -4.80
N LYS A 159 27.59 -55.62 -5.47
CA LYS A 159 28.23 -56.13 -6.71
C LYS A 159 28.90 -57.50 -6.55
N PRO A 160 29.75 -57.76 -5.53
CA PRO A 160 30.35 -59.08 -5.33
C PRO A 160 29.28 -60.14 -4.98
N PHE A 161 28.22 -59.76 -4.27
CA PHE A 161 27.10 -60.66 -3.99
C PHE A 161 26.33 -61.06 -5.26
N GLY A 162 26.12 -60.13 -6.18
CA GLY A 162 25.54 -60.42 -7.50
C GLY A 162 26.41 -61.37 -8.32
N TRP A 163 27.74 -61.21 -8.28
CA TRP A 163 28.68 -62.12 -8.92
C TRP A 163 28.65 -63.53 -8.31
N LEU A 164 28.60 -63.62 -6.97
CA LEU A 164 28.44 -64.90 -6.26
C LEU A 164 27.13 -65.61 -6.63
N MET A 165 26.04 -64.87 -6.81
CA MET A 165 24.76 -65.44 -7.27
C MET A 165 24.82 -65.98 -8.70
N ILE A 166 25.57 -65.33 -9.60
CA ILE A 166 25.78 -65.83 -10.97
C ILE A 166 26.67 -67.08 -10.97
N LEU A 167 27.72 -67.09 -10.13
CA LEU A 167 28.57 -68.26 -9.95
C LEU A 167 27.76 -69.47 -9.47
N LEU A 168 26.90 -69.27 -8.46
CA LEU A 168 25.95 -70.28 -8.01
C LEU A 168 24.97 -70.69 -9.12
N TRP A 169 24.47 -69.76 -9.93
CA TRP A 169 23.59 -70.07 -11.06
C TRP A 169 24.26 -70.97 -12.11
N ASN A 170 25.57 -70.82 -12.33
CA ASN A 170 26.31 -71.67 -13.26
C ASN A 170 26.62 -73.07 -12.71
N LEU A 171 26.75 -73.20 -11.39
CA LEU A 171 27.00 -74.48 -10.70
C LEU A 171 25.73 -75.32 -10.47
N LEU A 172 24.53 -74.75 -10.65
CA LEU A 172 23.28 -75.43 -10.37
C LEU A 172 22.85 -76.42 -11.48
N PRO A 173 22.55 -77.69 -11.15
CA PRO A 173 22.08 -78.69 -12.10
C PRO A 173 20.72 -78.33 -12.71
N LYS A 174 20.47 -78.77 -13.96
CA LYS A 174 19.31 -78.40 -14.80
C LYS A 174 17.94 -78.57 -14.11
N LYS A 175 17.79 -79.52 -13.17
CA LYS A 175 16.56 -79.73 -12.39
C LYS A 175 16.23 -78.57 -11.45
N ILE A 176 17.24 -77.98 -10.79
CA ILE A 176 17.04 -76.89 -9.83
C ILE A 176 16.75 -75.58 -10.55
N LYS A 177 17.38 -75.34 -11.72
CA LYS A 177 17.06 -74.20 -12.59
C LYS A 177 15.58 -74.17 -12.97
N LYS A 178 15.02 -75.31 -13.37
CA LYS A 178 13.59 -75.44 -13.72
C LYS A 178 12.65 -75.18 -12.53
N MET A 179 13.06 -75.55 -11.31
CA MET A 179 12.29 -75.30 -10.09
C MET A 179 12.32 -73.81 -9.70
N LEU A 180 13.48 -73.17 -9.81
CA LEU A 180 13.65 -71.74 -9.57
C LEU A 180 12.93 -70.88 -10.61
N GLU A 181 12.91 -71.31 -11.87
CA GLU A 181 12.16 -70.63 -12.93
C GLU A 181 10.64 -70.71 -12.68
N LYS A 182 10.16 -71.84 -12.14
CA LYS A 182 8.77 -72.01 -11.69
C LYS A 182 8.43 -71.12 -10.48
N LEU A 183 9.34 -71.03 -9.50
CA LEU A 183 9.20 -70.14 -8.35
C LEU A 183 9.25 -68.67 -8.76
N TYR A 184 10.20 -68.29 -9.60
CA TYR A 184 10.33 -66.95 -10.15
C TYR A 184 9.07 -66.53 -10.90
N ASN A 185 8.52 -67.39 -11.77
CA ASN A 185 7.26 -67.12 -12.46
C ASN A 185 6.07 -66.99 -11.48
N LYS A 186 6.07 -67.75 -10.38
CA LYS A 186 5.03 -67.64 -9.34
C LYS A 186 5.15 -66.33 -8.55
N PHE A 187 6.36 -65.92 -8.19
CA PHE A 187 6.64 -64.64 -7.52
C PHE A 187 6.38 -63.45 -8.45
N ALA A 188 6.76 -63.55 -9.72
CA ALA A 188 6.47 -62.54 -10.75
C ALA A 188 4.96 -62.37 -10.94
N GLY A 189 4.20 -63.47 -10.98
CA GLY A 189 2.74 -63.43 -10.99
C GLY A 189 2.15 -62.74 -9.74
N PHE A 190 2.71 -62.99 -8.56
CA PHE A 190 2.29 -62.32 -7.32
C PHE A 190 2.60 -60.81 -7.35
N PHE A 191 3.79 -60.43 -7.82
CA PHE A 191 4.21 -59.03 -8.00
C PHE A 191 3.37 -58.28 -9.03
N GLN A 192 3.00 -58.94 -10.13
CA GLN A 192 2.11 -58.37 -11.14
C GLN A 192 0.71 -58.11 -10.55
N LYS A 193 0.24 -59.02 -9.69
CA LYS A 193 -1.06 -58.91 -9.02
C LYS A 193 -1.07 -57.78 -7.99
N THR A 194 -0.03 -57.65 -7.16
CA THR A 194 0.11 -56.55 -6.22
C THR A 194 0.25 -55.20 -6.93
N LYS A 195 1.05 -55.12 -8.01
CA LYS A 195 1.17 -53.92 -8.85
C LYS A 195 -0.19 -53.50 -9.43
N ASN A 196 -0.98 -54.45 -9.95
CA ASN A 196 -2.31 -54.18 -10.47
C ASN A 196 -3.29 -53.69 -9.38
N ILE A 197 -3.21 -54.25 -8.16
CA ILE A 197 -4.01 -53.78 -7.01
C ILE A 197 -3.63 -52.33 -6.66
N ILE A 198 -2.34 -52.01 -6.60
CA ILE A 198 -1.84 -50.66 -6.31
C ILE A 198 -2.27 -49.66 -7.38
N ILE A 199 -2.16 -50.03 -8.67
CA ILE A 199 -2.62 -49.17 -9.79
C ILE A 199 -4.13 -48.94 -9.71
N LYS A 200 -4.91 -49.97 -9.37
CA LYS A 200 -6.37 -49.88 -9.23
C LYS A 200 -6.77 -49.02 -8.02
N LEU A 201 -6.02 -49.10 -6.91
CA LEU A 201 -6.21 -48.23 -5.75
C LEU A 201 -5.85 -46.78 -6.08
N LEU A 202 -4.71 -46.53 -6.72
CA LEU A 202 -4.28 -45.21 -7.17
C LEU A 202 -5.27 -44.56 -8.15
N SER A 203 -5.78 -45.31 -9.12
CA SER A 203 -6.77 -44.80 -10.08
C SER A 203 -8.12 -44.48 -9.44
N LYS A 204 -8.55 -45.29 -8.45
CA LYS A 204 -9.76 -45.03 -7.66
C LYS A 204 -9.61 -43.78 -6.79
N TRP A 205 -8.46 -43.62 -6.13
CA TRP A 205 -8.14 -42.43 -5.33
C TRP A 205 -8.08 -41.15 -6.19
N LYS A 206 -7.52 -41.23 -7.40
CA LYS A 206 -7.46 -40.11 -8.35
C LYS A 206 -8.84 -39.71 -8.89
N LYS A 207 -9.84 -40.60 -8.82
CA LYS A 207 -11.23 -40.36 -9.23
C LYS A 207 -12.09 -39.69 -8.16
N TYR A 208 -11.72 -39.83 -6.88
CA TYR A 208 -12.37 -39.17 -5.73
C TYR A 208 -11.81 -37.76 -5.43
N LYS A 209 -10.67 -37.41 -6.03
CA LYS A 209 -10.01 -36.10 -5.87
C LYS A 209 -10.39 -35.09 -6.97
N LYS A 210 -11.42 -35.39 -7.77
CA LYS A 210 -11.98 -34.57 -8.84
C LYS A 210 -13.44 -34.31 -8.52
#